data_AF-A0A2E6ANY0-F1
#
_entry.id   AF-A0A2E6ANY0-F1
#
_cell.length_a   1.000
_cell.length_b   1.000
_cell.length_c   1.000
_cell.angle_alpha   90.00
_cell.angle_beta   90.00
_cell.angle_gamma   90.00
#
_symmetry.space_group_name_H-M   'P 1'
#
loop_
_entity.id
_entity.type
_entity.pdbx_description
1 polymer ?
#
loop_
_entity_poly.entity_id
_entity_poly.type
_entity_poly.pdbx_seq_one_letter_code
_entity_poly.pdbx_strand_id
1 'polypeptide(L)'
;MLVLKAQLGPFSRMKKLRMAKVSSEPHKLIRFERKEISGRDASDWSIDINFKELDLITTEITFVVSYSGKLWTRTLETVFNTYVDQARTNLKAYFVSSRPQSENE
;
A
#
# COMPACT_ATOMS: atom_id res chain seq x y z
N MET A 1 -9.81 -6.13 0.80
CA MET A 1 -9.72 -5.78 2.23
C MET A 1 -8.32 -6.09 2.71
N LEU A 2 -7.65 -5.16 3.40
CA LEU A 2 -6.31 -5.33 3.94
C LEU A 2 -6.38 -5.64 5.44
N VAL A 3 -5.47 -6.47 5.94
CA VAL A 3 -5.37 -6.76 7.38
C VAL A 3 -3.97 -6.43 7.87
N LEU A 4 -3.88 -5.48 8.79
CA LEU A 4 -2.66 -5.17 9.51
C LEU A 4 -2.70 -5.90 10.86
N LYS A 5 -1.63 -6.63 11.18
CA LYS A 5 -1.43 -7.33 12.44
C LYS A 5 -0.11 -6.87 13.02
N ALA A 6 -0.10 -6.56 14.31
CA ALA A 6 1.08 -6.09 15.00
C ALA A 6 1.20 -6.80 16.35
N GLN A 7 2.41 -7.25 16.67
CA GLN A 7 2.77 -7.61 18.04
C GLN A 7 3.43 -6.39 18.68
N LEU A 8 2.76 -5.79 19.66
CA LEU A 8 3.19 -4.59 20.36
C LEU A 8 3.49 -4.98 21.82
N GLY A 9 4.70 -5.49 22.05
CA GLY A 9 5.08 -6.07 23.34
C GLY A 9 4.21 -7.30 23.69
N PRO A 10 3.58 -7.35 24.88
CA PRO A 10 2.71 -8.47 25.26
C PRO A 10 1.34 -8.46 24.54
N PHE A 11 1.03 -7.41 23.77
CA PHE A 11 -0.26 -7.26 23.14
C PHE A 11 -0.22 -7.55 21.64
N SER A 12 -1.17 -8.36 21.17
CA SER A 12 -1.47 -8.44 19.75
C SER A 12 -2.57 -7.43 19.39
N ARG A 13 -2.39 -6.73 18.27
CA ARG A 13 -3.39 -5.83 17.68
C ARG A 13 -3.62 -6.20 16.24
N MET A 14 -4.88 -6.15 15.82
CA MET A 14 -5.28 -6.34 14.43
C MET A 14 -6.19 -5.20 14.01
N LYS A 15 -5.95 -4.67 12.82
CA LYS A 15 -6.84 -3.72 12.14
C LYS A 15 -7.17 -4.24 10.76
N LYS A 16 -8.46 -4.37 10.48
CA LYS A 16 -8.96 -4.60 9.12
C LYS A 16 -9.23 -3.25 8.49
N LEU A 17 -8.65 -2.99 7.32
CA LEU A 17 -8.80 -1.76 6.56
C LEU A 17 -9.48 -2.06 5.23
N ARG A 18 -10.55 -1.33 4.94
CA ARG A 18 -11.17 -1.31 3.62
C ARG A 18 -10.60 -0.12 2.85
N MET A 19 -9.58 -0.38 2.04
CA MET A 19 -9.07 0.59 1.08
C MET A 19 -9.88 0.49 -0.22
N ALA A 20 -10.27 1.62 -0.79
CA ALA A 20 -10.94 1.71 -2.08
C ALA A 20 -10.16 2.65 -3.00
N LYS A 21 -10.09 2.30 -4.29
CA LYS A 21 -9.56 3.21 -5.32
C LYS A 21 -10.56 4.37 -5.47
N VAL A 22 -10.11 5.59 -5.25
CA VAL A 22 -10.98 6.79 -5.28
C VAL A 22 -10.71 7.67 -6.49
N SER A 23 -9.49 7.64 -7.04
CA SER A 23 -9.16 8.26 -8.32
C SER A 23 -8.10 7.47 -9.07
N SER A 24 -8.07 7.64 -10.39
CA SER A 24 -7.14 6.94 -11.27
C SER A 24 -6.94 7.80 -12.52
N GLU A 25 -5.74 8.35 -12.66
CA GLU A 25 -5.25 9.01 -13.86
C GLU A 25 -4.28 8.06 -14.56
N PRO A 26 -4.60 7.56 -15.77
CA PRO A 26 -3.75 6.62 -16.49
C PRO A 26 -2.31 7.11 -16.58
N HIS A 27 -1.36 6.23 -16.28
CA HIS A 27 0.09 6.46 -16.35
C HIS A 27 0.64 7.58 -15.44
N LYS A 28 -0.17 8.17 -14.56
CA LYS A 28 0.26 9.30 -13.72
C LYS A 28 0.07 9.03 -12.24
N LEU A 29 -1.17 8.77 -11.83
CA LEU A 29 -1.53 8.72 -10.41
C LEU A 29 -2.69 7.76 -10.18
N ILE A 30 -2.59 6.95 -9.12
CA ILE A 30 -3.73 6.23 -8.57
C ILE A 30 -3.83 6.55 -7.09
N ARG A 31 -5.05 6.88 -6.62
CA ARG A 31 -5.30 7.15 -5.21
C ARG A 31 -6.20 6.10 -4.58
N PHE A 32 -5.78 5.61 -3.42
CA PHE A 32 -6.59 4.77 -2.55
C PHE A 32 -6.85 5.48 -1.24
N GLU A 33 -8.07 5.35 -0.71
CA GLU A 33 -8.44 5.85 0.61
C GLU A 33 -9.16 4.78 1.41
N ARG A 34 -9.04 4.86 2.74
CA ARG A 34 -9.90 4.08 3.62
C ARG A 34 -11.35 4.55 3.46
N LYS A 35 -12.25 3.60 3.24
CA LYS A 35 -13.70 3.80 3.32
C LYS A 35 -14.23 3.05 4.54
N GLU A 36 -14.54 3.80 5.59
CA GLU A 36 -15.14 3.27 6.82
C GLU A 36 -16.65 3.07 6.63
N ILE A 37 -17.19 1.97 7.14
CA ILE A 37 -18.62 1.61 7.01
C ILE A 37 -19.32 1.49 8.37
N SER A 38 -18.57 1.54 9.47
CA SER A 38 -19.10 1.31 10.82
C SER A 38 -19.59 2.57 11.54
N GLY A 39 -19.54 3.74 10.88
CA GLY A 39 -19.98 5.04 11.45
C GLY A 39 -19.16 5.55 12.64
N ARG A 40 -18.11 4.83 13.04
CA ARG A 40 -17.19 5.24 14.11
C ARG A 40 -16.10 6.14 13.56
N ASP A 41 -15.69 7.11 14.38
CA ASP A 41 -14.51 7.91 14.10
C ASP A 41 -13.29 6.99 13.94
N ALA A 42 -12.57 7.23 12.85
CA ALA A 42 -11.59 6.32 12.31
C ALA A 42 -10.53 7.16 11.62
N SER A 43 -9.28 7.00 12.05
CA SER A 43 -8.15 7.67 11.40
C SER A 43 -8.15 7.42 9.90
N ASP A 44 -7.89 8.47 9.14
CA ASP A 44 -7.77 8.42 7.70
C ASP A 44 -6.51 7.65 7.31
N TRP A 45 -6.63 6.94 6.19
CA TRP A 45 -5.51 6.34 5.49
C TRP A 45 -5.65 6.66 4.02
N SER A 46 -4.58 7.15 3.41
CA SER A 46 -4.49 7.30 1.96
C SER A 46 -3.19 6.71 1.44
N ILE A 47 -3.23 6.23 0.20
CA ILE A 47 -2.06 5.79 -0.55
C ILE A 47 -2.15 6.44 -1.93
N ASP A 48 -1.18 7.29 -2.22
CA ASP A 48 -1.00 7.89 -3.54
C ASP A 48 0.12 7.13 -4.26
N ILE A 49 -0.18 6.62 -5.45
CA ILE A 49 0.75 5.85 -6.27
C ILE A 49 1.07 6.69 -7.49
N ASN A 50 2.28 7.23 -7.52
CA ASN A 50 2.78 8.06 -8.62
C ASN A 50 3.61 7.21 -9.57
N PHE A 51 3.42 7.43 -10.86
CA PHE A 51 4.16 6.77 -11.92
C PHE A 51 5.01 7.80 -12.63
N LYS A 52 6.30 7.49 -12.78
CA LYS A 52 7.24 8.28 -13.56
C LYS A 52 7.93 7.36 -14.56
N GLU A 53 7.61 7.57 -15.83
CA GLU A 53 8.34 6.91 -16.91
C GLU A 53 9.79 7.39 -16.90
N LEU A 54 10.72 6.44 -16.88
CA LEU A 54 12.16 6.74 -16.98
C LEU A 54 12.65 6.49 -18.41
N ASP A 55 12.16 5.43 -19.05
CA ASP A 55 12.41 5.06 -20.44
C ASP A 55 11.30 4.11 -20.95
N LEU A 56 11.45 3.58 -22.18
CA LEU A 56 10.47 2.73 -22.86
C LEU A 56 10.12 1.42 -22.13
N ILE A 57 10.99 0.93 -21.24
CA ILE A 57 10.81 -0.35 -20.55
C ILE A 57 10.86 -0.23 -19.02
N THR A 58 11.10 0.98 -18.51
CA THR A 58 11.32 1.24 -17.08
C THR A 58 10.40 2.34 -16.57
N THR A 59 9.68 2.04 -15.50
CA THR A 59 8.85 3.00 -14.77
C THR A 59 9.25 3.00 -13.30
N GLU A 60 9.51 4.19 -12.77
CA GLU A 60 9.60 4.40 -11.33
C GLU A 60 8.19 4.54 -10.74
N ILE A 61 7.93 3.78 -9.68
CA ILE A 61 6.65 3.81 -8.96
C ILE A 61 6.92 4.28 -7.54
N THR A 62 6.34 5.41 -7.16
CA THR A 62 6.45 5.97 -5.80
C THR A 62 5.13 5.83 -5.07
N PHE A 63 5.17 5.17 -3.91
CA PHE A 63 4.03 5.05 -3.00
C PHE A 63 4.19 6.06 -1.87
N VAL A 64 3.22 6.95 -1.71
CA VAL A 64 3.14 7.89 -0.59
C VAL A 64 1.97 7.45 0.29
N VAL A 65 2.27 7.01 1.52
CA VAL A 65 1.26 6.59 2.49
C VAL A 65 1.07 7.66 3.53
N SER A 66 -0.17 8.04 3.80
CA SER A 66 -0.52 9.02 4.84
C SER A 66 -1.48 8.40 5.84
N TYR A 67 -1.27 8.74 7.12
CA TYR A 67 -2.07 8.31 8.25
C TYR A 67 -2.34 9.51 9.17
N SER A 68 -3.62 9.81 9.45
CA SER A 68 -4.00 10.99 10.27
C SER A 68 -4.16 10.69 11.77
N GLY A 69 -3.93 9.44 12.19
CA GLY A 69 -4.20 9.06 13.57
C GLY A 69 -3.15 9.55 14.57
N LYS A 70 -3.60 9.94 15.75
CA LYS A 70 -2.77 10.54 16.81
C LYS A 70 -1.81 9.57 17.51
N LEU A 71 -1.96 8.27 17.27
CA LEU A 71 -1.18 7.21 17.93
C LEU A 71 -0.12 6.64 16.97
N TRP A 72 0.85 7.47 16.57
CA TRP A 72 2.04 7.01 15.86
C TRP A 72 3.18 6.83 16.85
N THR A 73 3.71 5.62 16.96
CA THR A 73 4.81 5.28 17.87
C THR A 73 5.90 4.55 17.11
N ARG A 74 7.12 4.55 17.63
CA ARG A 74 8.27 3.86 17.00
C ARG A 74 8.02 2.37 16.76
N THR A 75 7.29 1.71 17.67
CA THR A 75 6.93 0.29 17.52
C THR A 75 5.94 0.10 16.37
N LEU A 76 4.95 0.98 16.25
CA LEU A 76 4.00 0.94 15.13
C LEU A 76 4.68 1.22 13.80
N GLU A 77 5.58 2.20 13.76
CA GLU A 77 6.40 2.50 12.59
C GLU A 77 7.23 1.29 12.15
N THR A 78 7.85 0.60 13.10
CA THR A 78 8.65 -0.61 12.81
C THR A 78 7.79 -1.69 12.17
N VAL A 79 6.62 -1.98 12.76
CA VAL A 79 5.69 -2.96 12.19
C VAL A 79 5.14 -2.51 10.84
N PHE A 80 4.85 -1.23 10.68
CA PHE A 80 4.38 -0.69 9.41
C PHE A 80 5.46 -0.85 8.32
N ASN A 81 6.72 -0.58 8.63
CA ASN A 81 7.84 -0.74 7.70
C ASN A 81 8.01 -2.20 7.26
N THR A 82 7.78 -3.19 8.12
CA THR A 82 7.82 -4.60 7.68
C THR A 82 6.73 -4.91 6.65
N TYR A 83 5.54 -4.32 6.78
CA TYR A 83 4.50 -4.42 5.75
C TYR A 83 4.90 -3.74 4.44
N VAL A 84 5.57 -2.58 4.51
CA VAL A 84 6.07 -1.87 3.32
C VAL A 84 7.12 -2.70 2.59
N ASP A 85 8.07 -3.30 3.30
CA ASP A 85 9.13 -4.12 2.72
C ASP A 85 8.56 -5.38 2.05
N GLN A 86 7.59 -6.03 2.71
CA GLN A 86 6.89 -7.17 2.14
C GLN A 86 6.08 -6.76 0.89
N ALA A 87 5.39 -5.63 0.94
CA ALA A 87 4.62 -5.12 -0.20
C ALA A 87 5.51 -4.82 -1.40
N ARG A 88 6.68 -4.20 -1.17
CA ARG A 88 7.69 -3.95 -2.21
C ARG A 88 8.15 -5.24 -2.86
N THR A 89 8.43 -6.26 -2.06
CA THR A 89 8.87 -7.58 -2.54
C THR A 89 7.78 -8.25 -3.38
N ASN A 90 6.56 -8.28 -2.88
CA ASN A 90 5.41 -8.88 -3.56
C ASN A 90 5.08 -8.17 -4.87
N LEU A 91 5.17 -6.84 -4.91
CA LEU A 91 4.89 -6.06 -6.11
C LEU A 91 5.91 -6.33 -7.22
N LYS A 92 7.20 -6.43 -6.86
CA LYS A 92 8.24 -6.83 -7.83
C LYS A 92 7.97 -8.23 -8.38
N ALA A 93 7.65 -9.18 -7.51
CA ALA A 93 7.32 -10.55 -7.92
C ALA A 93 6.10 -10.60 -8.84
N TYR A 94 5.06 -9.80 -8.54
CA TYR A 94 3.87 -9.68 -9.37
C TYR A 94 4.23 -9.21 -10.79
N PHE A 95 5.03 -8.15 -10.94
CA PHE A 95 5.45 -7.66 -12.26
C PHE A 95 6.30 -8.67 -13.05
N VAL A 96 7.15 -9.45 -12.37
CA VAL A 96 7.90 -10.53 -13.03
C VAL A 96 6.94 -11.61 -13.54
N SER A 97 5.97 -12.02 -12.72
CA SER A 97 4.98 -13.04 -13.10
C SER A 97 3.96 -12.57 -14.15
N SER A 98 3.71 -11.26 -14.22
CA SER A 98 2.73 -10.67 -15.14
C SER A 98 3.33 -10.27 -16.48
N ARG A 99 4.64 -10.45 -16.68
CA ARG A 99 5.23 -10.31 -18.02
C ARG A 99 4.60 -11.38 -18.89
N PRO A 100 3.98 -11.03 -20.03
CA PRO A 100 3.55 -12.04 -20.98
C PRO A 100 4.79 -12.88 -21.34
N GLN A 101 4.64 -14.22 -21.34
CA GLN A 101 5.61 -15.07 -22.02
C GLN A 101 5.60 -14.63 -23.47
N SER A 102 6.56 -13.79 -23.86
CA SER A 102 6.88 -13.57 -25.26
C SER A 102 7.13 -14.95 -25.86
N GLU A 103 6.37 -15.25 -26.90
CA GLU A 103 6.31 -16.50 -27.66
C GLU A 103 7.71 -17.14 -27.76
N ASN A 104 7.82 -18.35 -27.22
CA ASN A 104 8.78 -19.30 -27.76
C ASN A 104 8.24 -19.68 -29.15
N GLU A 105 8.79 -19.06 -30.20
CA GLU A 105 9.25 -19.66 -31.47
C GLU A 105 9.66 -18.59 -32.49
#